data_AF-A0A5J4Z4Q1-F1
#
_entry.id   AF-A0A5J4Z4Q1-F1
#
_cell.length_a   1.000
_cell.length_b   1.000
_cell.length_c   1.000
_cell.angle_alpha   90.00
_cell.angle_beta   90.00
_cell.angle_gamma   90.00
#
_symmetry.space_group_name_H-M   'P 1'
#
loop_
_entity.id
_entity.type
_entity.pdbx_description
1 polymer ?
#
loop_
_entity_poly.entity_id
_entity_poly.type
_entity_poly.pdbx_seq_one_letter_code
_entity_poly.pdbx_strand_id
1 'polypeptide(L)'
;MYQEFAFRRMPKNLPLTVESKRKRLDWARAHMAFGEKWKKAVFTDEKKFNLDGPDGFHATWMGKTKVPVACWSRYSGGGSLMVWGAISSRGKLCLHFVEGTVTAVKYVHMLQEKELFPKCRAVPGNDFIWMHDNAKPHTANLTANFFRAMNVNVMEWPVYSPDFNIVENVWGILARKVFEDGRQYTTVNGLKSAVLAAWYTIEQATIDNLYLSVEDRLWECARRNGEYMYGNPSQFRFRLAS
;
A
#
# COMPACT_ATOMS: atom_id res chain seq x y z
N MET A 1 41.33 -10.39 9.29
CA MET A 1 39.99 -10.84 9.73
C MET A 1 38.99 -9.84 9.16
N TYR A 2 38.36 -10.18 8.04
CA TYR A 2 37.42 -9.27 7.37
C TYR A 2 36.16 -9.14 8.24
N GLN A 3 35.75 -7.89 8.54
CA GLN A 3 34.47 -7.63 9.18
C GLN A 3 33.36 -7.84 8.15
N GLU A 4 32.49 -8.81 8.40
CA GLU A 4 31.26 -8.97 7.62
C GLU A 4 30.26 -7.88 8.01
N PHE A 5 29.89 -7.05 7.04
CA PHE A 5 28.81 -6.07 7.16
C PHE A 5 27.53 -6.64 6.56
N ALA A 6 26.40 -6.44 7.23
CA ALA A 6 25.09 -6.87 6.74
C ALA A 6 24.14 -5.67 6.59
N PHE A 7 23.54 -5.54 5.41
CA PHE A 7 22.48 -4.55 5.14
C PHE A 7 21.19 -4.98 5.85
N ARG A 8 20.64 -4.15 6.75
CA ARG A 8 19.38 -4.43 7.46
C ARG A 8 18.39 -3.27 7.30
N ARG A 9 17.16 -3.61 6.90
CA ARG A 9 16.00 -2.71 6.82
C ARG A 9 15.16 -2.89 8.08
N MET A 10 14.79 -1.81 8.78
CA MET A 10 13.90 -1.90 9.93
C MET A 10 12.43 -1.99 9.45
N PRO A 11 11.65 -3.01 9.85
CA PRO A 11 10.21 -3.02 9.59
C PRO A 11 9.51 -1.95 10.44
N LYS A 12 8.64 -1.16 9.82
CA LYS A 12 7.80 -0.14 10.48
C LYS A 12 6.55 -0.70 11.16
N ASN A 13 6.35 -2.01 11.11
CA ASN A 13 5.08 -2.60 11.53
C ASN A 13 4.97 -2.63 13.06
N LEU A 14 3.86 -2.11 13.58
CA LEU A 14 3.54 -2.20 15.00
C LEU A 14 3.47 -3.67 15.43
N PRO A 15 4.01 -4.04 16.61
CA PRO A 15 3.93 -5.41 17.09
C PRO A 15 2.48 -5.86 17.20
N LEU A 16 2.15 -7.00 16.61
CA LEU A 16 0.79 -7.54 16.63
C LEU A 16 0.49 -8.11 18.02
N THR A 17 -0.66 -7.72 18.57
CA THR A 17 -1.23 -8.40 19.74
C THR A 17 -1.68 -9.81 19.38
N VAL A 18 -1.79 -10.70 20.37
CA VAL A 18 -2.32 -12.07 20.18
C VAL A 18 -3.70 -12.04 19.53
N GLU A 19 -4.56 -11.10 19.95
CA GLU A 19 -5.89 -10.92 19.38
C GLU A 19 -5.84 -10.48 17.92
N SER A 20 -4.93 -9.57 17.55
CA SER A 20 -4.78 -9.11 16.16
C SER A 20 -4.32 -10.25 15.25
N LYS A 21 -3.38 -11.09 15.72
CA LYS A 21 -2.94 -12.29 14.98
C LYS A 21 -4.09 -13.26 14.77
N ARG A 22 -4.90 -13.51 15.80
CA ARG A 22 -6.09 -14.37 15.69
C ARG A 22 -7.08 -13.84 14.67
N LYS A 23 -7.43 -12.55 14.72
CA LYS A 23 -8.33 -11.92 13.74
C LYS A 23 -7.79 -12.00 12.31
N ARG A 24 -6.49 -11.76 12.13
CA ARG A 24 -5.79 -11.92 10.84
C ARG A 24 -5.87 -13.36 10.33
N LEU A 25 -5.64 -14.35 11.20
CA LEU A 25 -5.70 -15.77 10.87
C LEU A 25 -7.12 -16.22 10.49
N ASP A 26 -8.11 -15.85 11.31
CA ASP A 26 -9.52 -16.18 11.09
C ASP A 26 -9.99 -15.59 9.76
N TRP A 27 -9.64 -14.31 9.51
CA TRP A 27 -9.95 -13.65 8.25
C TRP A 27 -9.26 -14.32 7.05
N ALA A 28 -7.96 -14.62 7.15
CA ALA A 28 -7.23 -15.30 6.07
C ALA A 28 -7.87 -16.65 5.73
N ARG A 29 -8.22 -17.47 6.74
CA ARG A 29 -8.89 -18.76 6.54
C ARG A 29 -10.26 -18.61 5.86
N ALA A 30 -11.04 -17.61 6.25
CA ALA A 30 -12.35 -17.35 5.65
C ALA A 30 -12.26 -16.95 4.16
N HIS A 31 -11.13 -16.35 3.75
CA HIS A 31 -10.94 -15.80 2.40
C HIS A 31 -9.96 -16.60 1.52
N MET A 32 -9.41 -17.72 2.01
CA MET A 32 -8.54 -18.61 1.22
C MET A 32 -9.23 -19.19 -0.01
N ALA A 33 -10.53 -19.49 0.09
CA ALA A 33 -11.32 -20.09 -0.98
C ALA A 33 -12.04 -19.05 -1.86
N PHE A 34 -11.63 -17.78 -1.81
CA PHE A 34 -12.26 -16.74 -2.63
C PHE A 34 -11.99 -16.92 -4.12
N GLY A 35 -10.85 -17.47 -4.54
CA GLY A 35 -10.59 -17.79 -5.93
C GLY A 35 -10.71 -16.56 -6.84
N GLU A 36 -11.43 -16.77 -7.93
CA GLU A 36 -11.78 -15.75 -8.93
C GLU A 36 -12.52 -14.54 -8.35
N LYS A 37 -13.12 -14.62 -7.15
CA LYS A 37 -13.74 -13.44 -6.50
C LYS A 37 -12.72 -12.34 -6.21
N TRP A 38 -11.44 -12.67 -6.01
CA TRP A 38 -10.39 -11.66 -5.86
C TRP A 38 -10.29 -10.74 -7.07
N LYS A 39 -10.59 -11.23 -8.27
CA LYS A 39 -10.58 -10.39 -9.48
C LYS A 39 -11.67 -9.32 -9.47
N LYS A 40 -12.72 -9.49 -8.66
CA LYS A 40 -13.77 -8.48 -8.46
C LYS A 40 -13.41 -7.43 -7.42
N ALA A 41 -12.38 -7.66 -6.61
CA ALA A 41 -11.96 -6.69 -5.62
C ALA A 41 -11.27 -5.49 -6.30
N VAL A 42 -11.61 -4.29 -5.83
CA VAL A 42 -10.90 -3.05 -6.13
C VAL A 42 -10.14 -2.68 -4.88
N PHE A 43 -8.81 -2.74 -4.95
CA PHE A 43 -7.95 -2.37 -3.84
C PHE A 43 -7.63 -0.88 -3.93
N THR A 44 -7.81 -0.20 -2.80
CA THR A 44 -7.56 1.24 -2.66
C THR A 44 -6.74 1.52 -1.42
N ASP A 45 -5.93 2.58 -1.48
CA ASP A 45 -5.07 2.98 -0.37
C ASP A 45 -4.53 4.40 -0.54
N GLU A 46 -3.98 4.96 0.54
CA GLU A 46 -3.26 6.22 0.55
C GLU A 46 -1.78 6.04 0.87
N LYS A 47 -0.94 6.81 0.18
CA LYS A 47 0.48 6.90 0.45
C LYS A 47 0.99 8.31 0.52
N LYS A 48 1.76 8.58 1.58
CA LYS A 48 2.61 9.76 1.67
C LYS A 48 3.95 9.55 0.96
N PHE A 49 4.30 10.49 0.09
CA PHE A 49 5.64 10.65 -0.50
C PHE A 49 6.27 11.93 0.06
N ASN A 50 7.55 11.89 0.42
CA ASN A 50 8.28 13.07 0.88
C ASN A 50 9.29 13.51 -0.18
N LEU A 51 9.63 14.80 -0.19
CA LEU A 51 10.62 15.35 -1.10
C LEU A 51 12.03 14.73 -0.91
N ASP A 52 12.38 14.40 0.33
CA ASP A 52 13.72 13.93 0.72
C ASP A 52 13.95 12.43 0.49
N GLY A 53 12.94 11.70 0.00
CA GLY A 53 13.02 10.26 -0.22
C GLY A 53 11.91 9.48 0.48
N PRO A 54 11.82 8.16 0.25
CA PRO A 54 10.82 7.32 0.89
C PRO A 54 11.13 7.19 2.38
N ASP A 55 10.09 7.24 3.20
CA ASP A 55 10.27 6.99 4.63
C ASP A 55 10.91 5.61 4.86
N GLY A 56 12.04 5.57 5.57
CA GLY A 56 12.72 4.31 5.88
C GLY A 56 13.83 3.88 4.91
N PHE A 57 14.31 4.77 4.03
CA PHE A 57 15.67 4.63 3.45
C PHE A 57 16.77 5.00 4.47
N HIS A 58 16.61 4.57 5.72
CA HIS A 58 17.70 4.59 6.70
C HIS A 58 18.51 3.31 6.49
N ALA A 59 19.34 3.29 5.45
CA ALA A 59 20.36 2.27 5.30
C ALA A 59 21.58 2.72 6.10
N THR A 60 21.89 2.02 7.19
CA THR A 60 23.11 2.25 7.97
C THR A 60 24.00 1.02 7.89
N TRP A 61 25.29 1.23 7.62
CA TRP A 61 26.31 0.19 7.76
C TRP A 61 26.56 -0.06 9.26
N MET A 62 26.23 -1.25 9.75
CA MET A 62 26.39 -1.58 11.17
C MET A 62 27.62 -2.48 11.40
N GLY A 63 28.56 -2.00 12.20
CA GLY A 63 29.43 -2.87 13.01
C GLY A 63 28.76 -3.13 14.36
N LYS A 64 28.90 -4.33 14.93
CA LYS A 64 28.10 -4.83 16.07
C LYS A 64 28.18 -4.00 17.38
N THR A 65 28.99 -2.95 17.49
CA THR A 65 29.36 -2.36 18.79
C THR A 65 29.43 -0.83 18.89
N LYS A 66 28.90 -0.03 17.95
CA LYS A 66 28.93 1.45 18.11
C LYS A 66 27.58 2.15 17.88
N VAL A 67 27.38 3.21 18.69
CA VAL A 67 26.24 4.12 18.75
C VAL A 67 26.11 4.92 17.43
N PRO A 68 24.89 5.27 16.96
CA PRO A 68 24.64 5.74 15.60
C PRO A 68 25.36 7.05 15.27
N VAL A 69 25.99 7.12 14.09
CA VAL A 69 26.26 8.38 13.40
C VAL A 69 25.11 8.56 12.39
N ALA A 70 24.32 9.61 12.59
CA ALA A 70 23.11 9.89 11.83
C ALA A 70 23.42 10.20 10.36
N CYS A 71 22.61 9.65 9.45
CA CYS A 71 22.53 10.13 8.06
C CYS A 71 21.57 11.32 8.02
N TRP A 72 21.99 12.38 7.35
CA TRP A 72 21.35 13.70 7.32
C TRP A 72 19.88 13.64 6.90
N SER A 73 18.96 13.79 7.85
CA SER A 73 17.67 14.42 7.57
C SER A 73 17.89 15.93 7.57
N ARG A 74 17.40 16.66 6.57
CA ARG A 74 17.28 18.11 6.71
C ARG A 74 16.44 18.40 7.95
N TYR A 75 16.98 19.21 8.85
CA TYR A 75 16.26 19.74 10.00
C TYR A 75 15.40 20.92 9.53
N SER A 76 14.39 20.68 8.69
CA SER A 76 13.26 21.59 8.42
C SER A 76 12.42 21.14 7.21
N GLY A 77 11.10 21.09 7.40
CA GLY A 77 10.13 21.60 6.42
C GLY A 77 10.08 20.98 5.02
N GLY A 78 10.53 19.75 4.81
CA GLY A 78 10.34 19.05 3.54
C GLY A 78 8.85 18.91 3.23
N GLY A 79 8.40 19.46 2.09
CA GLY A 79 7.05 19.24 1.59
C GLY A 79 6.74 17.75 1.46
N SER A 80 5.46 17.41 1.52
CA SER A 80 5.02 16.03 1.30
C SER A 80 3.77 16.01 0.44
N LEU A 81 3.57 14.88 -0.20
CA LEU A 81 2.49 14.63 -1.12
C LEU A 81 1.72 13.40 -0.65
N MET A 82 0.45 13.58 -0.32
CA MET A 82 -0.45 12.45 -0.11
C MET A 82 -1.06 12.04 -1.45
N VAL A 83 -1.02 10.75 -1.75
CA VAL A 83 -1.51 10.18 -3.00
C VAL A 83 -2.49 9.08 -2.65
N TRP A 84 -3.70 9.15 -3.19
CA TRP A 84 -4.67 8.06 -3.15
C TRP A 84 -4.62 7.32 -4.48
N GLY A 85 -4.72 6.00 -4.46
CA GLY A 85 -4.71 5.19 -5.68
C GLY A 85 -5.59 3.97 -5.59
N ALA A 86 -6.06 3.51 -6.75
CA ALA A 86 -6.89 2.33 -6.88
C ALA A 86 -6.48 1.46 -8.06
N ILE A 87 -6.54 0.14 -7.86
CA ILE A 87 -6.31 -0.86 -8.90
C ILE A 87 -7.42 -1.92 -8.88
N SER A 88 -7.75 -2.44 -10.06
CA SER A 88 -8.60 -3.62 -10.27
C SER A 88 -7.78 -4.72 -10.95
N SER A 89 -8.32 -5.94 -11.03
CA SER A 89 -7.72 -7.01 -11.85
C SER A 89 -7.62 -6.64 -13.33
N ARG A 90 -8.44 -5.68 -13.79
CA ARG A 90 -8.42 -5.14 -15.16
C ARG A 90 -7.45 -3.98 -15.33
N GLY A 91 -6.71 -3.62 -14.27
CA GLY A 91 -5.64 -2.63 -14.32
C GLY A 91 -5.80 -1.45 -13.37
N LYS A 92 -4.96 -0.45 -13.63
CA LYS A 92 -4.92 0.84 -12.94
C LYS A 92 -6.25 1.57 -13.12
N LEU A 93 -6.84 2.07 -12.03
CA LEU A 93 -8.10 2.80 -12.11
C LEU A 93 -7.86 4.31 -12.08
N CYS A 94 -7.37 4.80 -10.95
CA CYS A 94 -7.14 6.22 -10.76
C CYS A 94 -6.05 6.48 -9.72
N LEU A 95 -5.43 7.64 -9.88
CA LEU A 95 -4.43 8.17 -8.97
C LEU A 95 -4.81 9.63 -8.70
N HIS A 96 -4.93 9.99 -7.43
CA HIS A 96 -5.38 11.30 -7.01
C HIS A 96 -4.45 11.91 -5.96
N PHE A 97 -4.14 13.19 -6.10
CA PHE A 97 -3.33 13.90 -5.13
C PHE A 97 -4.22 14.54 -4.07
N VAL A 98 -4.03 14.13 -2.82
CA VAL A 98 -4.83 14.61 -1.69
C VAL A 98 -4.12 15.78 -1.01
N GLU A 99 -4.87 16.83 -0.73
CA GLU A 99 -4.37 18.00 -0.02
C GLU A 99 -4.61 17.90 1.49
N GLY A 100 -3.52 17.90 2.24
CA GLY A 100 -3.52 17.79 3.70
C GLY A 100 -3.95 16.41 4.21
N THR A 101 -4.48 16.36 5.43
CA THR A 101 -4.92 15.12 6.08
C THR A 101 -6.26 14.65 5.51
N VAL A 102 -6.37 13.33 5.28
CA VAL A 102 -7.61 12.65 4.87
C VAL A 102 -8.54 12.57 6.08
N THR A 103 -9.70 13.24 6.00
CA THR A 103 -10.82 13.10 6.94
C THR A 103 -11.95 12.33 6.27
N ALA A 104 -12.92 11.81 7.02
CA ALA A 104 -14.07 11.12 6.43
C ALA A 104 -14.82 12.00 5.41
N VAL A 105 -14.99 13.29 5.72
CA VAL A 105 -15.62 14.27 4.81
C VAL A 105 -14.82 14.41 3.52
N LYS A 106 -13.50 14.62 3.62
CA LYS A 106 -12.63 14.73 2.45
C LYS A 106 -12.61 13.44 1.63
N TYR A 107 -12.61 12.29 2.29
CA TYR A 107 -12.60 10.99 1.64
C TYR A 107 -13.87 10.78 0.80
N VAL A 108 -15.05 10.99 1.38
CA VAL A 108 -16.33 10.89 0.65
C VAL A 108 -16.44 11.95 -0.46
N HIS A 109 -16.05 13.19 -0.19
CA HIS A 109 -16.02 14.27 -1.17
C HIS A 109 -15.07 13.95 -2.34
N MET A 110 -13.90 13.36 -2.07
CA MET A 110 -12.97 12.92 -3.09
C MET A 110 -13.59 11.81 -3.96
N LEU A 111 -14.27 10.85 -3.36
CA LEU A 111 -14.96 9.78 -4.09
C LEU A 111 -16.10 10.30 -4.97
N GLN A 112 -16.86 11.28 -4.49
CA GLN A 112 -18.01 11.89 -5.19
C GLN A 112 -17.58 12.95 -6.21
N GLU A 113 -17.02 14.07 -5.74
CA GLU A 113 -16.83 15.28 -6.55
C GLU A 113 -15.64 15.19 -7.49
N LYS A 114 -14.62 14.40 -7.15
CA LYS A 114 -13.47 14.16 -8.06
C LYS A 114 -13.71 12.96 -8.98
N GLU A 115 -14.93 12.42 -8.95
CA GLU A 115 -15.40 11.30 -9.75
C GLU A 115 -14.52 10.04 -9.61
N LEU A 116 -13.82 9.88 -8.48
CA LEU A 116 -12.94 8.72 -8.30
C LEU A 116 -13.75 7.44 -8.19
N PHE A 117 -14.90 7.48 -7.51
CA PHE A 117 -15.78 6.33 -7.38
C PHE A 117 -16.39 5.92 -8.74
N PRO A 118 -17.03 6.82 -9.53
CA PRO A 118 -17.46 6.50 -10.88
C PRO A 118 -16.36 5.90 -11.77
N LYS A 119 -15.15 6.47 -11.76
CA LYS A 119 -14.00 5.95 -12.51
C LYS A 119 -13.60 4.54 -12.06
N CYS A 120 -13.58 4.30 -10.75
CA CYS A 120 -13.28 2.98 -10.20
C CYS A 120 -14.37 1.95 -10.51
N ARG A 121 -15.64 2.38 -10.60
CA ARG A 121 -16.78 1.50 -10.88
C ARG A 121 -16.90 1.12 -12.36
N ALA A 122 -16.50 2.01 -13.27
CA ALA A 122 -16.65 1.82 -14.70
C ALA A 122 -15.87 0.61 -15.26
N VAL A 123 -14.74 0.26 -14.62
CA VAL A 123 -13.83 -0.79 -15.11
C VAL A 123 -14.21 -2.19 -14.63
N PRO A 124 -14.35 -2.51 -13.33
CA PRO A 124 -14.60 -3.87 -12.84
C PRO A 124 -16.05 -4.35 -13.07
N GLY A 125 -16.97 -3.48 -13.48
CA GLY A 125 -18.39 -3.80 -13.66
C GLY A 125 -19.24 -3.51 -12.42
N ASN A 126 -20.49 -3.98 -12.37
CA ASN A 126 -21.41 -3.66 -11.28
C ASN A 126 -21.24 -4.50 -10.01
N ASP A 127 -20.60 -5.67 -10.11
CA ASP A 127 -20.47 -6.64 -9.01
C ASP A 127 -19.09 -6.60 -8.33
N PHE A 128 -18.45 -5.42 -8.31
CA PHE A 128 -17.14 -5.27 -7.69
C PHE A 128 -17.24 -5.20 -6.16
N ILE A 129 -16.15 -5.55 -5.50
CA ILE A 129 -16.00 -5.45 -4.05
C ILE A 129 -15.03 -4.32 -3.77
N TRP A 130 -15.43 -3.34 -2.97
CA TRP A 130 -14.54 -2.25 -2.57
C TRP A 130 -13.68 -2.67 -1.39
N MET A 131 -12.37 -2.58 -1.54
CA MET A 131 -11.42 -2.84 -0.47
C MET A 131 -10.70 -1.53 -0.12
N HIS A 132 -10.78 -1.18 1.16
CA HIS A 132 -9.97 -0.16 1.83
C HIS A 132 -9.64 -0.62 3.25
N ASP A 133 -8.64 -0.03 3.87
CA ASP A 133 -8.25 -0.39 5.23
C ASP A 133 -9.26 0.15 6.28
N ASN A 134 -9.04 -0.21 7.54
CA ASN A 134 -9.88 0.26 8.65
C ASN A 134 -9.39 1.59 9.25
N ALA A 135 -8.78 2.49 8.46
CA ALA A 135 -8.44 3.81 8.94
C ALA A 135 -9.71 4.57 9.41
N LYS A 136 -9.56 5.47 10.39
CA LYS A 136 -10.70 6.20 10.98
C LYS A 136 -11.62 6.88 9.94
N PRO A 137 -11.10 7.50 8.86
CA PRO A 137 -11.95 8.04 7.79
C PRO A 137 -12.80 6.99 7.07
N HIS A 138 -12.28 5.77 6.92
CA HIS A 138 -12.90 4.69 6.18
C HIS A 138 -14.03 4.02 6.95
N THR A 139 -13.86 3.87 8.28
CA THR A 139 -14.85 3.27 9.17
C THR A 139 -15.88 4.27 9.70
N ALA A 140 -15.78 5.56 9.34
CA ALA A 140 -16.72 6.58 9.81
C ALA A 140 -18.13 6.35 9.25
N ASN A 141 -19.15 6.69 10.04
CA ASN A 141 -20.56 6.56 9.63
C ASN A 141 -20.86 7.25 8.29
N LEU A 142 -20.23 8.41 8.03
CA LEU A 142 -20.37 9.14 6.77
C LEU A 142 -19.93 8.28 5.57
N THR A 143 -18.76 7.65 5.66
CA THR A 143 -18.20 6.79 4.62
C THR A 143 -19.01 5.51 4.46
N ALA A 144 -19.42 4.88 5.56
CA ALA A 144 -20.28 3.71 5.52
C ALA A 144 -21.64 4.00 4.86
N ASN A 145 -22.27 5.14 5.19
CA ASN A 145 -23.53 5.56 4.59
C ASN A 145 -23.38 5.86 3.10
N PHE A 146 -22.26 6.45 2.68
CA PHE A 146 -21.95 6.68 1.27
C PHE A 146 -21.92 5.38 0.47
N PHE A 147 -21.14 4.37 0.90
CA PHE A 147 -21.06 3.09 0.19
C PHE A 147 -22.39 2.33 0.20
N ARG A 148 -23.16 2.42 1.30
CA ARG A 148 -24.53 1.85 1.36
C ARG A 148 -25.46 2.50 0.34
N ALA A 149 -25.44 3.84 0.22
CA ALA A 149 -26.23 4.57 -0.76
C ALA A 149 -25.84 4.23 -2.21
N MET A 150 -24.57 3.92 -2.45
CA MET A 150 -24.06 3.52 -3.78
C MET A 150 -24.26 2.02 -4.09
N ASN A 151 -24.87 1.26 -3.17
CA ASN A 151 -25.05 -0.19 -3.24
C ASN A 151 -23.74 -0.94 -3.51
N VAL A 152 -22.69 -0.61 -2.75
CA VAL A 152 -21.35 -1.19 -2.89
C VAL A 152 -21.08 -2.13 -1.74
N ASN A 153 -20.62 -3.34 -2.07
CA ASN A 153 -20.10 -4.25 -1.07
C ASN A 153 -18.69 -3.82 -0.65
N VAL A 154 -18.53 -3.42 0.61
CA VAL A 154 -17.22 -3.11 1.18
C VAL A 154 -16.68 -4.35 1.88
N MET A 155 -15.47 -4.77 1.52
CA MET A 155 -14.79 -5.91 2.14
C MET A 155 -14.43 -5.57 3.59
N GLU A 156 -14.81 -6.45 4.52
CA GLU A 156 -14.25 -6.39 5.87
C GLU A 156 -12.74 -6.64 5.80
N TRP A 157 -11.94 -5.78 6.43
CA TRP A 157 -10.48 -5.89 6.41
C TRP A 157 -9.92 -6.17 7.81
N PRO A 158 -8.93 -7.07 7.98
CA PRO A 158 -8.35 -7.31 9.28
C PRO A 158 -7.40 -6.17 9.68
N VAL A 159 -7.44 -5.79 10.97
CA VAL A 159 -6.57 -4.73 11.52
C VAL A 159 -5.09 -5.05 11.28
N TYR A 160 -4.30 -4.00 11.07
CA TYR A 160 -2.85 -4.09 10.83
C TYR A 160 -2.48 -5.10 9.75
N SER A 161 -3.13 -5.07 8.59
CA SER A 161 -2.87 -6.03 7.49
C SER A 161 -2.46 -5.38 6.17
N PRO A 162 -1.43 -4.50 6.17
CA PRO A 162 -0.92 -3.90 4.93
C PRO A 162 -0.32 -4.96 4.01
N ASP A 163 0.14 -6.08 4.57
CA ASP A 163 0.75 -7.18 3.83
C ASP A 163 -0.25 -7.91 2.91
N PHE A 164 -1.56 -7.87 3.22
CA PHE A 164 -2.62 -8.35 2.33
C PHE A 164 -3.03 -7.33 1.27
N ASN A 165 -2.78 -6.03 1.48
CA ASN A 165 -3.17 -5.00 0.52
C ASN A 165 -2.16 -4.95 -0.63
N ILE A 166 -2.57 -5.39 -1.81
CA ILE A 166 -1.68 -5.43 -2.98
C ILE A 166 -1.29 -4.04 -3.50
N VAL A 167 -2.02 -2.99 -3.13
CA VAL A 167 -1.66 -1.60 -3.47
C VAL A 167 -0.36 -1.18 -2.79
N GLU A 168 -0.02 -1.76 -1.64
CA GLU A 168 1.27 -1.51 -0.97
C GLU A 168 2.47 -1.94 -1.83
N ASN A 169 2.30 -2.96 -2.66
CA ASN A 169 3.34 -3.35 -3.63
C ASN A 169 3.44 -2.35 -4.77
N VAL A 170 2.32 -1.82 -5.25
CA VAL A 170 2.28 -0.76 -6.25
C VAL A 170 2.99 0.49 -5.72
N TRP A 171 2.71 0.87 -4.48
CA TRP A 171 3.43 1.90 -3.76
C TRP A 171 4.94 1.66 -3.67
N GLY A 172 5.36 0.41 -3.42
CA GLY A 172 6.76 0.02 -3.42
C GLY A 172 7.43 0.11 -4.79
N ILE A 173 6.71 -0.20 -5.88
CA ILE A 173 7.19 -0.03 -7.26
C ILE A 173 7.34 1.46 -7.58
N LEU A 174 6.31 2.26 -7.28
CA LEU A 174 6.33 3.71 -7.50
C LEU A 174 7.47 4.37 -6.74
N ALA A 175 7.63 4.07 -5.44
CA ALA A 175 8.70 4.64 -4.65
C ALA A 175 10.09 4.30 -5.24
N ARG A 176 10.32 3.06 -5.66
CA ARG A 176 11.60 2.69 -6.30
C ARG A 176 11.85 3.47 -7.59
N LYS A 177 10.82 3.69 -8.40
CA LYS A 177 10.96 4.41 -9.67
C LYS A 177 11.11 5.92 -9.49
N VAL A 178 10.35 6.51 -8.57
CA VAL A 178 10.34 7.94 -8.27
C VAL A 178 11.67 8.39 -7.67
N PHE A 179 12.29 7.57 -6.82
CA PHE A 179 13.56 7.88 -6.15
C PHE A 179 14.72 7.02 -6.69
N GLU A 180 14.61 6.54 -7.93
CA GLU A 180 15.66 5.82 -8.65
C GLU A 180 16.96 6.63 -8.62
N ASP A 181 18.10 5.93 -8.49
CA ASP A 181 19.43 6.52 -8.38
C ASP A 181 19.60 7.56 -7.27
N GLY A 182 18.78 7.47 -6.21
CA GLY A 182 18.84 8.40 -5.07
C GLY A 182 18.29 9.80 -5.39
N ARG A 183 17.51 9.92 -6.48
CA ARG A 183 16.86 11.18 -6.86
C ARG A 183 16.04 11.75 -5.70
N GLN A 184 16.15 13.07 -5.50
CA GLN A 184 15.33 13.83 -4.55
C GLN A 184 14.61 14.96 -5.28
N TYR A 185 13.61 15.56 -4.64
CA TYR A 185 12.79 16.60 -5.24
C TYR A 185 12.88 17.89 -4.43
N THR A 186 12.93 19.02 -5.12
CA THR A 186 12.92 20.36 -4.49
C THR A 186 11.52 20.96 -4.41
N THR A 187 10.58 20.49 -5.23
CA THR A 187 9.20 20.99 -5.29
C THR A 187 8.19 19.85 -5.25
N VAL A 188 7.04 20.10 -4.62
CA VAL A 188 5.91 19.15 -4.62
C VAL A 188 5.41 18.87 -6.03
N ASN A 189 5.42 19.87 -6.92
CA ASN A 189 5.00 19.69 -8.31
C ASN A 189 5.96 18.76 -9.08
N GLY A 190 7.28 18.89 -8.88
CA GLY A 190 8.25 17.95 -9.46
C GLY A 190 8.00 16.51 -8.98
N LEU A 191 7.72 16.33 -7.69
CA LEU A 191 7.38 15.02 -7.12
C LEU A 191 6.05 14.49 -7.69
N LYS A 192 5.01 15.32 -7.81
CA LYS A 192 3.72 14.96 -8.43
C LYS A 192 3.92 14.44 -9.86
N SER A 193 4.69 15.16 -10.69
CA SER A 193 4.97 14.76 -12.07
C SER A 193 5.71 13.42 -12.14
N ALA A 194 6.69 13.21 -11.27
CA ALA A 194 7.41 11.94 -11.24
C ALA A 194 6.55 10.75 -10.79
N VAL A 195 5.69 10.95 -9.78
CA VAL A 195 4.73 9.93 -9.34
C VAL A 195 3.76 9.56 -10.46
N LEU A 196 3.22 10.56 -11.19
CA LEU A 196 2.36 10.31 -12.36
C LEU A 196 3.12 9.53 -13.44
N ALA A 197 4.33 9.96 -13.80
CA ALA A 197 5.14 9.27 -14.81
C ALA A 197 5.39 7.80 -14.43
N ALA A 198 5.77 7.54 -13.18
CA ALA A 198 5.97 6.19 -12.68
C ALA A 198 4.67 5.35 -12.68
N TRP A 199 3.52 5.95 -12.37
CA TRP A 199 2.23 5.27 -12.44
C TRP A 199 1.90 4.78 -13.85
N TYR A 200 2.17 5.58 -14.86
CA TYR A 200 1.92 5.19 -16.24
C TYR A 200 2.84 4.06 -16.72
N THR A 201 4.04 3.91 -16.15
CA THR A 201 4.96 2.80 -16.48
C THR A 201 4.57 1.43 -15.91
N ILE A 202 3.63 1.35 -14.96
CA ILE A 202 3.21 0.06 -14.39
C ILE A 202 2.40 -0.71 -15.44
N GLU A 203 2.89 -1.87 -15.84
CA GLU A 203 2.24 -2.73 -16.83
C GLU A 203 1.09 -3.55 -16.23
N GLN A 204 0.14 -3.94 -17.08
CA GLN A 204 -0.98 -4.80 -16.67
C GLN A 204 -0.51 -6.12 -16.07
N ALA A 205 0.51 -6.75 -16.66
CA ALA A 205 1.09 -8.00 -16.17
C ALA A 205 1.59 -7.89 -14.71
N THR A 206 2.06 -6.70 -14.30
CA THR A 206 2.45 -6.46 -12.90
C THR A 206 1.23 -6.53 -11.99
N ILE A 207 0.11 -5.94 -12.40
CA ILE A 207 -1.15 -5.95 -11.64
C ILE A 207 -1.72 -7.37 -11.59
N ASP A 208 -1.73 -8.09 -12.71
CA ASP A 208 -2.21 -9.47 -12.76
C ASP A 208 -1.46 -10.36 -11.77
N ASN A 209 -0.13 -10.25 -11.73
CA ASN A 209 0.72 -10.97 -10.77
C ASN A 209 0.41 -10.60 -9.32
N LEU A 210 0.05 -9.35 -9.04
CA LEU A 210 -0.37 -8.94 -7.70
C LEU A 210 -1.68 -9.61 -7.29
N TYR A 211 -2.68 -9.65 -8.17
CA TYR A 211 -3.94 -10.36 -7.91
C TYR A 211 -3.73 -11.86 -7.70
N LEU A 212 -2.89 -12.50 -8.50
CA LEU A 212 -2.52 -13.92 -8.32
C LEU A 212 -1.85 -14.16 -6.96
N SER A 213 -1.07 -13.20 -6.46
CA SER A 213 -0.37 -13.33 -5.18
C SER A 213 -1.27 -13.23 -3.93
N VAL A 214 -2.54 -12.84 -4.06
CA VAL A 214 -3.40 -12.60 -2.88
C VAL A 214 -3.63 -13.89 -2.10
N GLU A 215 -3.89 -15.01 -2.78
CA GLU A 215 -4.14 -16.28 -2.08
C GLU A 215 -2.89 -16.79 -1.37
N ASP A 216 -1.73 -16.73 -2.02
CA ASP A 216 -0.44 -17.11 -1.44
C ASP A 216 -0.15 -16.32 -0.15
N ARG A 217 -0.54 -15.04 -0.11
CA ARG A 217 -0.42 -14.20 1.09
C ARG A 217 -1.28 -14.71 2.25
N LEU A 218 -2.50 -15.16 1.97
CA LEU A 218 -3.39 -15.69 3.01
C LEU A 218 -2.87 -17.03 3.53
N TRP A 219 -2.36 -17.87 2.64
CA TRP A 219 -1.67 -19.12 3.02
C TRP A 219 -0.46 -18.85 3.90
N GLU A 220 0.36 -17.86 3.56
CA GLU A 220 1.52 -17.50 4.35
C GLU A 220 1.15 -16.95 5.74
N CYS A 221 0.11 -16.11 5.83
CA CYS A 221 -0.43 -15.68 7.12
C CYS A 221 -0.87 -16.87 7.97
N ALA A 222 -1.59 -17.83 7.39
CA ALA A 222 -2.05 -18.99 8.13
C ALA A 222 -0.91 -19.90 8.57
N ARG A 223 0.07 -20.13 7.70
CA ARG A 223 1.30 -20.87 8.02
C ARG A 223 2.05 -20.23 9.19
N ARG A 224 1.99 -18.91 9.30
CA ARG A 224 2.62 -18.14 10.37
C ARG A 224 1.68 -17.79 11.54
N ASN A 225 0.53 -18.46 11.64
CA ASN A 225 -0.44 -18.26 12.74
C ASN A 225 -0.83 -16.80 12.96
N GLY A 226 -1.07 -16.05 11.87
CA GLY A 226 -1.56 -14.67 11.96
C GLY A 226 -0.48 -13.60 12.02
N GLU A 227 0.81 -13.97 12.05
CA GLU A 227 1.92 -13.01 11.99
C GLU A 227 1.96 -12.24 10.66
N TYR A 228 2.68 -11.11 10.66
CA TYR A 228 3.03 -10.44 9.41
C TYR A 228 3.80 -11.38 8.49
N MET A 229 3.54 -11.30 7.19
CA MET A 229 4.32 -12.04 6.20
C MET A 229 5.78 -11.55 6.09
N TYR A 230 6.09 -10.34 6.58
CA TYR A 230 7.42 -9.74 6.45
C TYR A 230 8.38 -10.15 7.57
N GLY A 231 9.41 -10.92 7.21
CA GLY A 231 10.69 -11.05 7.95
C GLY A 231 11.89 -10.48 7.16
N ASN A 232 11.73 -10.19 5.87
CA ASN A 232 12.71 -9.50 5.04
C ASN A 232 12.04 -8.93 3.77
N PRO A 233 12.00 -7.60 3.57
CA PRO A 233 11.37 -6.96 2.40
C PRO A 233 11.98 -7.33 1.03
N SER A 234 13.05 -8.13 1.01
CA SER A 234 13.71 -8.64 -0.19
C SER A 234 13.19 -10.01 -0.68
N GLN A 235 12.25 -10.65 0.04
CA GLN A 235 11.81 -12.03 -0.26
C GLN A 235 10.65 -12.13 -1.25
N PHE A 236 9.92 -11.06 -1.53
CA PHE A 236 9.11 -10.99 -2.76
C PHE A 236 9.98 -10.50 -3.91
N ARG A 237 11.00 -11.32 -4.25
CA ARG A 237 11.47 -11.37 -5.63
C ARG A 237 10.27 -11.87 -6.43
N PHE A 238 9.64 -10.97 -7.18
CA PHE A 238 8.86 -11.40 -8.33
C PHE A 238 9.74 -12.39 -9.09
N ARG A 239 9.29 -13.62 -9.29
CA ARG A 239 9.71 -14.34 -10.49
C ARG A 239 9.11 -13.53 -11.63
N LEU A 240 9.84 -12.51 -12.08
CA LEU A 240 9.66 -12.05 -13.44
C LEU A 240 9.93 -13.29 -14.27
N ALA A 241 8.92 -13.75 -15.00
CA ALA A 241 9.14 -14.77 -16.00
C ALA A 241 10.28 -14.28 -16.89
N SER A 242 11.34 -15.07 -16.95
CA SER A 242 12.44 -14.92 -17.92
C SER A 242 11.90 -15.01 -19.33
#